data_AF-A0A0B6YUV8-F1
#
_entry.id   AF-A0A0B6YUV8-F1
#
_cell.length_a   1.000
_cell.length_b   1.000
_cell.length_c   1.000
_cell.angle_alpha   90.00
_cell.angle_beta   90.00
_cell.angle_gamma   90.00
#
_symmetry.space_group_name_H-M   'P 1'
#
loop_
_entity.id
_entity.type
_entity.pdbx_description
1 polymer ?
#
loop_
_entity_poly.entity_id
_entity_poly.type
_entity_poly.pdbx_seq_one_letter_code
_entity_poly.pdbx_strand_id
1 'polypeptide(L)' 'PVSQSSHIPFEEEAADCKVCWERVINCVLYTCGHMCVCFDCAMKIRNEKGLCPICRQSIYDVIKFYKS' A
#
# COMPACT_ATOMS: atom_id res chain seq x y z
N PRO A 1 17.90 30.83 -6.84
CA PRO A 1 16.43 30.75 -6.76
C PRO A 1 15.96 29.34 -6.38
N VAL A 2 16.08 29.00 -5.10
CA VAL A 2 15.39 27.87 -4.47
C VAL A 2 14.75 28.43 -3.21
N SER A 3 13.47 28.76 -3.31
CA SER A 3 12.69 29.35 -2.24
C SER A 3 11.35 28.66 -2.17
N GLN A 4 10.93 28.37 -0.93
CA GLN A 4 9.64 27.85 -0.46
C GLN A 4 9.60 26.31 -0.44
N SER A 5 9.70 25.61 0.70
CA SER A 5 9.01 25.77 1.99
C SER A 5 7.49 25.89 1.84
N SER A 6 6.85 24.84 1.35
CA SER A 6 5.45 24.59 1.65
C SER A 6 5.38 23.65 2.86
N HIS A 7 5.05 24.22 4.01
CA HIS A 7 4.29 23.46 5.02
C HIS A 7 3.02 22.97 4.32
N ILE A 8 3.01 21.71 3.88
CA ILE A 8 1.78 21.04 3.49
C ILE A 8 1.04 20.81 4.81
N PRO A 9 -0.20 21.30 5.01
CA PRO A 9 -1.02 20.78 6.09
C PRO A 9 -1.02 19.27 5.92
N PHE A 10 -0.58 18.54 6.95
CA PHE A 10 -0.46 17.09 6.97
C PHE A 10 -1.88 16.48 6.95
N GLU A 11 -2.65 16.71 5.88
CA GLU A 11 -3.65 15.75 5.46
C GLU A 11 -2.85 14.52 5.07
N GLU A 12 -2.99 13.48 5.87
CA GLU A 12 -2.41 12.17 5.66
C GLU A 12 -3.04 11.56 4.39
N GLU A 13 -2.71 12.14 3.23
CA GLU A 13 -3.16 11.72 1.91
C GLU A 13 -2.85 10.23 1.80
N ALA A 14 -3.90 9.42 1.77
CA ALA A 14 -3.76 8.00 1.71
C ALA A 14 -2.98 7.65 0.44
N ALA A 15 -1.78 7.07 0.61
CA ALA A 15 -0.87 6.80 -0.50
C ALA A 15 -1.53 5.89 -1.55
N ASP A 16 -1.36 6.22 -2.84
CA ASP A 16 -1.92 5.43 -3.93
C ASP A 16 -1.26 4.05 -4.07
N CYS A 17 -2.07 3.06 -4.46
CA CYS A 17 -1.62 1.75 -4.88
C CYS A 17 -0.67 1.87 -6.07
N LYS A 18 0.57 1.40 -5.91
CA LYS A 18 1.62 1.52 -6.94
C LYS A 18 1.47 0.52 -8.10
N VAL A 19 0.44 -0.32 -8.05
CA VAL A 19 0.12 -1.28 -9.12
C VAL A 19 -0.96 -0.74 -10.05
N CYS A 20 -2.11 -0.33 -9.50
CA CYS A 20 -3.22 0.15 -10.33
C CYS A 20 -3.28 1.67 -10.45
N TRP A 21 -2.73 2.42 -9.48
CA TRP A 21 -2.84 3.89 -9.41
C TRP A 21 -4.30 4.43 -9.38
N GLU A 22 -5.29 3.55 -9.19
CA GLU A 22 -6.72 3.87 -9.17
C GLU A 22 -7.31 3.93 -7.76
N ARG A 23 -6.63 3.31 -6.80
CA ARG A 23 -7.13 3.10 -5.43
C ARG A 23 -6.02 3.39 -4.44
N VAL A 24 -6.40 3.92 -3.29
CA VAL A 24 -5.49 4.12 -2.16
C VAL A 24 -5.07 2.78 -1.54
N ILE A 25 -3.91 2.77 -0.90
CA ILE A 25 -3.43 1.67 -0.08
C ILE A 25 -4.36 1.54 1.13
N ASN A 26 -5.06 0.41 1.22
CA ASN A 26 -6.07 0.12 2.23
C ASN A 26 -5.95 -1.31 2.81
N CYS A 27 -4.80 -1.94 2.65
CA CYS A 27 -4.51 -3.23 3.25
C CYS A 27 -3.05 -3.36 3.67
N VAL A 28 -2.79 -4.34 4.54
CA VAL A 28 -1.46 -4.77 4.92
C VAL A 28 -1.23 -6.22 4.53
N LEU A 29 -0.01 -6.54 4.07
CA LEU A 29 0.39 -7.91 3.73
C LEU A 29 0.81 -8.66 5.01
N TYR A 30 -0.02 -9.59 5.47
CA TYR A 30 0.21 -10.38 6.68
C TYR A 30 1.37 -11.35 6.45
N THR A 31 2.40 -11.18 7.29
CA THR A 31 3.75 -11.82 7.38
C THR A 31 4.85 -10.77 7.47
N CYS A 32 4.76 -9.69 6.69
CA CYS A 32 5.81 -8.69 6.56
C CYS A 32 5.38 -7.26 6.93
N GLY A 33 4.08 -6.97 6.96
CA GLY A 33 3.57 -5.65 7.38
C GLY A 33 3.66 -4.54 6.33
N HIS A 34 4.16 -4.79 5.13
CA HIS A 34 4.27 -3.75 4.10
C HIS A 34 2.90 -3.33 3.56
N MET A 35 2.65 -2.02 3.54
CA MET A 35 1.45 -1.37 3.02
C MET A 35 1.82 -0.67 1.69
N CYS A 36 1.78 -1.41 0.57
CA CYS A 36 2.31 -0.93 -0.72
C CYS A 36 1.33 -1.02 -1.89
N VAL A 37 0.18 -1.68 -1.68
CA VAL A 37 -0.85 -1.93 -2.70
C VAL A 37 -2.25 -1.84 -2.07
N CYS A 38 -3.27 -1.60 -2.90
CA CYS A 38 -4.66 -1.73 -2.46
C CYS A 38 -5.06 -3.21 -2.29
N PHE A 39 -6.15 -3.46 -1.57
CA PHE A 39 -6.66 -4.79 -1.27
C PHE A 39 -6.87 -5.65 -2.52
N ASP A 40 -7.47 -5.11 -3.59
CA ASP A 40 -7.75 -5.90 -4.80
C ASP A 40 -6.47 -6.33 -5.51
N CYS A 41 -5.46 -5.45 -5.55
CA CYS A 41 -4.14 -5.77 -6.09
C CYS A 41 -3.41 -6.79 -5.20
N ALA A 42 -3.50 -6.65 -3.88
CA ALA A 42 -2.91 -7.60 -2.94
C ALA A 42 -3.51 -9.00 -3.09
N MET A 43 -4.84 -9.12 -3.27
CA MET A 43 -5.51 -10.40 -3.48
C MET A 43 -5.06 -11.08 -4.79
N LYS A 44 -4.92 -10.32 -5.88
CA LYS A 44 -4.37 -10.85 -7.15
C LYS A 44 -2.94 -11.35 -6.98
N ILE A 45 -2.07 -10.54 -6.37
CA ILE A 45 -0.66 -10.90 -6.10
C ILE A 45 -0.58 -12.16 -5.24
N ARG A 46 -1.42 -12.26 -4.20
CA ARG A 46 -1.51 -13.44 -3.32
C ARG A 46 -1.90 -14.70 -4.09
N ASN A 47 -2.89 -14.61 -4.98
CA ASN A 47 -3.37 -15.74 -5.77
C ASN A 47 -2.43 -16.15 -6.91
N GLU A 48 -1.54 -15.26 -7.34
CA GLU A 48 -0.54 -15.54 -8.38
C GLU A 48 0.78 -16.04 -7.79
N LYS A 49 1.71 -15.12 -7.48
CA LYS A 49 3.05 -15.47 -6.96
C LYS A 49 3.07 -15.62 -5.46
N GLY A 50 2.15 -14.98 -4.75
CA GLY A 50 2.10 -15.03 -3.30
C GLY A 50 3.25 -14.31 -2.60
N LEU A 51 3.98 -13.39 -3.25
CA LEU A 51 5.16 -12.72 -2.67
C LEU A 51 4.95 -11.21 -2.52
N CYS A 52 5.41 -10.65 -1.41
CA CYS A 52 5.39 -9.22 -1.15
C CYS A 52 6.21 -8.44 -2.21
N PRO A 53 5.66 -7.38 -2.83
CA PRO A 53 6.39 -6.56 -3.82
C PRO A 53 7.65 -5.86 -3.27
N ILE A 54 7.72 -5.66 -1.96
CA ILE A 54 8.82 -4.94 -1.31
C ILE A 54 9.93 -5.91 -0.88
N CYS A 55 9.60 -6.88 -0.02
CA CYS A 55 10.58 -7.75 0.62
C CYS A 55 10.60 -9.19 0.09
N ARG A 56 9.70 -9.54 -0.83
CA ARG A 56 9.56 -10.88 -1.42
C ARG A 56 9.23 -12.01 -0.44
N GLN A 57 8.84 -11.71 0.80
CA GLN A 57 8.31 -12.72 1.72
C GLN A 57 6.94 -13.23 1.26
N SER A 58 6.64 -14.50 1.52
CA SER A 58 5.34 -15.11 1.21
C SER A 58 4.20 -14.40 1.94
N ILE A 59 3.15 -14.04 1.23
CA ILE A 59 1.95 -13.39 1.76
C ILE A 59 1.02 -14.48 2.28
N TYR A 60 0.89 -14.61 3.60
CA TYR A 60 -0.02 -15.59 4.19
C TYR A 60 -1.48 -15.11 4.10
N ASP A 61 -1.70 -13.83 4.38
CA ASP A 61 -3.03 -13.21 4.32
C ASP A 61 -2.95 -11.72 3.94
N VAL A 62 -4.09 -11.12 3.61
CA VAL A 62 -4.23 -9.71 3.29
C VAL A 62 -5.30 -9.11 4.21
N ILE A 63 -4.89 -8.20 5.08
CA ILE A 63 -5.80 -7.59 6.07
C ILE A 63 -6.21 -6.22 5.56
N LYS A 64 -7.50 -6.04 5.27
CA LYS A 64 -8.07 -4.74 4.90
C LYS A 64 -8.33 -3.90 6.15
N PHE A 65 -7.93 -2.63 6.12
CA PHE A 65 -8.21 -1.68 7.19
C PHE A 65 -9.13 -0.57 6.69
N TYR A 66 -9.85 0.05 7.63
CA TYR A 66 -10.74 1.19 7.38
C TYR A 66 -10.29 2.33 8.29
N LYS A 67 -10.17 3.54 7.74
CA LYS A 67 -9.86 4.74 8.54
C LYS A 67 -11.16 5.21 9.22
N SER A 68 -11.06 5.62 10.49
CA SER A 68 -12.16 6.15 11.32
C SER A 68 -12.50 7.59 10.98
#